data_AF-A0A433EU00-F1
#
_entry.id   AF-A0A433EU00-F1
#
_cell.length_a   1.000
_cell.length_b   1.000
_cell.length_c   1.000
_cell.angle_alpha   90.00
_cell.angle_beta   90.00
_cell.angle_gamma   90.00
#
_symmetry.space_group_name_H-M   'P 1'
#
loop_
_entity.id
_entity.type
_entity.pdbx_description
1 polymer ?
#
loop_
_entity_poly.entity_id
_entity_poly.type
_entity_poly.pdbx_seq_one_letter_code
_entity_poly.pdbx_strand_id
1 'polypeptide(L)'
;MKHNHLFLVLLLSGGVLSACHQPDTAQCDIISASVEEAGFSKSVQVTCDDSYAYLTSSTYPSHDMMNGITGTNEQIPVPALDYAAPIKLKPTKAESLTSIDAALGVAVNGVPIYDYSSQGELDLSHYNENVDTVKLGQLDNCGGHAGRGDDYHYHAAPTCMIETMANRKSNPIIGWAYDGYPIYGDDNPDGSKIEKDTLDDCNGQADDVFGYRYHTSEAPPYIVQCLVGKVDVGDLPRVAPLTSTDKDGSTTTLNAMRDNLTPPRDGVENLKHTVSDTGKRSMTYTFQGQDYFVHYTPNSSKSNCFDFEQKTVSNGGIVETGTFCRNTDSKQNPTQNQSQNEEPGRRQDNSPPPPPKGDRKPPRQNDPNSAKVNKTTHTTMVNKSHTFKLEAWADNWFAAYLNQQLIVEDSVPITTERSFNAEEVTFSADYPLTINLVIKDFKQNDTGLEYIGTPRQQMGDGGFIMQITDISTNEMVAVSNSAWHCKVLHEAPLNKQCETELNPTAGKAPCDYTSTEAPSGWKKAGFDVSEWPNVTEYSAAMVSPKDGYNLISWDARAKLIWGDDLETSNTLICKFTVEKP
;
A
#
# COMPACT_ATOMS: atom_id res chain seq x y z
N MET A 1 36.24 -68.95 35.49
CA MET A 1 34.85 -68.56 35.16
C MET A 1 34.29 -67.75 36.31
N LYS A 2 33.54 -66.70 35.96
CA LYS A 2 32.88 -65.67 36.81
C LYS A 2 33.68 -64.38 37.03
N HIS A 3 33.11 -63.33 36.45
CA HIS A 3 33.42 -61.92 36.59
C HIS A 3 33.04 -61.45 38.00
N ASN A 4 33.76 -60.47 38.59
CA ASN A 4 33.19 -59.13 38.82
C ASN A 4 34.13 -58.11 39.50
N HIS A 5 33.95 -56.87 39.04
CA HIS A 5 34.15 -55.57 39.71
C HIS A 5 35.55 -55.08 40.10
N LEU A 6 36.12 -54.23 39.24
CA LEU A 6 37.10 -53.22 39.62
C LEU A 6 36.40 -51.85 39.69
N PHE A 7 36.31 -51.30 40.90
CA PHE A 7 35.94 -49.91 41.19
C PHE A 7 37.09 -49.01 40.71
N LEU A 8 36.80 -48.04 39.84
CA LEU A 8 37.69 -46.90 39.61
C LEU A 8 36.97 -45.61 40.02
N VAL A 9 37.46 -45.03 41.12
CA VAL A 9 37.11 -43.70 41.61
C VAL A 9 37.74 -42.68 40.66
N LEU A 10 36.93 -41.86 39.99
CA LEU A 10 37.41 -40.69 39.27
C LEU A 10 36.98 -39.42 40.02
N LEU A 11 37.97 -38.61 40.37
CA LEU A 11 37.85 -37.34 41.09
C LEU A 11 37.02 -36.33 40.28
N LEU A 12 36.01 -35.77 40.93
CA LEU A 12 35.29 -34.57 40.51
C LEU A 12 36.16 -33.34 40.74
N SER A 13 36.78 -32.81 39.69
CA SER A 13 37.23 -31.42 39.65
C SER A 13 36.11 -30.57 39.07
N GLY A 14 35.44 -29.80 39.93
CA GLY A 14 34.46 -28.79 39.54
C GLY A 14 35.13 -27.67 38.77
N GLY A 15 34.95 -27.68 37.45
CA GLY A 15 35.06 -26.50 36.60
C GLY A 15 33.65 -26.14 36.16
N VAL A 16 33.17 -24.96 36.54
CA VAL A 16 31.93 -24.38 36.01
C VAL A 16 32.20 -24.04 34.54
N LEU A 17 31.87 -24.98 33.65
CA LEU A 17 31.73 -24.69 32.23
C LEU A 17 30.48 -23.82 32.10
N SER A 18 30.71 -22.53 31.88
CA SER A 18 29.69 -21.62 31.37
C SER A 18 29.15 -22.23 30.08
N ALA A 19 27.93 -22.74 30.11
CA ALA A 19 27.24 -23.19 28.92
C ALA A 19 27.01 -21.97 28.02
N CYS A 20 27.82 -21.83 26.98
CA CYS A 20 27.47 -20.96 25.87
C CYS A 20 26.16 -21.50 25.29
N HIS A 21 25.12 -20.66 25.27
CA HIS A 21 23.85 -20.93 24.61
C HIS A 21 24.16 -21.34 23.15
N GLN A 22 23.83 -22.57 22.76
CA GLN A 22 23.79 -22.94 21.36
C GLN A 22 22.40 -22.53 20.86
N PRO A 23 22.28 -21.86 19.70
CA PRO A 23 20.96 -21.64 19.07
C PRO A 23 20.24 -22.99 18.92
N ASP A 24 18.90 -22.99 18.88
CA ASP A 24 18.11 -24.22 18.65
C ASP A 24 18.34 -24.72 17.21
N THR A 25 19.45 -25.46 17.01
CA THR A 25 19.96 -25.85 15.70
C THR A 25 18.98 -26.71 14.91
N ALA A 26 18.13 -27.50 15.57
CA ALA A 26 17.24 -28.45 14.91
C ALA A 26 16.19 -27.79 14.00
N GLN A 27 15.56 -26.68 14.42
CA GLN A 27 14.56 -26.00 13.56
C GLN A 27 15.24 -25.29 12.40
N CYS A 28 16.38 -24.64 12.66
CA CYS A 28 17.19 -24.01 11.62
C CYS A 28 17.64 -25.02 10.55
N ASP A 29 18.05 -26.23 10.98
CA ASP A 29 18.46 -27.31 10.07
C ASP A 29 17.28 -27.79 9.21
N ILE A 30 16.08 -27.90 9.77
CA ILE A 30 14.86 -28.27 9.02
C ILE A 30 14.51 -27.20 7.98
N ILE A 31 14.53 -25.92 8.36
CA ILE A 31 14.27 -24.81 7.44
C ILE A 31 15.30 -24.80 6.31
N SER A 32 16.59 -24.94 6.64
CA SER A 32 17.68 -25.01 5.66
C SER A 32 17.53 -26.20 4.72
N ALA A 33 17.21 -27.38 5.24
CA ALA A 33 16.98 -28.60 4.46
C ALA A 33 15.77 -28.44 3.52
N SER A 34 14.70 -27.78 3.95
CA SER A 34 13.51 -27.55 3.09
C SER A 34 13.85 -26.80 1.80
N VAL A 35 14.79 -25.83 1.86
CA VAL A 35 15.29 -25.08 0.70
C VAL A 35 16.23 -25.93 -0.15
N GLU A 36 17.14 -26.68 0.50
CA GLU A 36 18.12 -27.52 -0.19
C GLU A 36 17.47 -28.68 -0.95
N GLU A 37 16.60 -29.43 -0.28
CA GLU A 37 15.91 -30.58 -0.86
C GLU A 37 14.91 -30.17 -1.95
N ALA A 38 14.35 -28.95 -1.86
CA ALA A 38 13.54 -28.36 -2.92
C ALA A 38 14.37 -27.99 -4.16
N GLY A 39 15.68 -27.79 -4.01
CA GLY A 39 16.60 -27.45 -5.09
C GLY A 39 16.85 -25.95 -5.28
N PHE A 40 16.56 -25.13 -4.25
CA PHE A 40 16.63 -23.66 -4.34
C PHE A 40 17.87 -23.04 -3.68
N SER A 41 18.86 -23.82 -3.22
CA SER A 41 20.09 -23.30 -2.58
C SER A 41 20.94 -22.35 -3.43
N LYS A 42 20.67 -22.25 -4.74
CA LYS A 42 21.34 -21.28 -5.63
C LYS A 42 20.71 -19.89 -5.58
N SER A 43 19.43 -19.80 -5.24
CA SER A 43 18.65 -18.55 -5.24
C SER A 43 18.23 -18.11 -3.84
N VAL A 44 18.29 -19.01 -2.85
CA VAL A 44 17.92 -18.74 -1.46
C VAL A 44 19.05 -19.15 -0.54
N GLN A 45 19.46 -18.22 0.33
CA GLN A 45 20.39 -18.48 1.42
C GLN A 45 19.62 -18.55 2.74
N VAL A 46 19.95 -19.51 3.60
CA VAL A 46 19.42 -19.57 4.97
C VAL A 46 20.54 -19.24 5.95
N THR A 47 20.30 -18.28 6.83
CA THR A 47 21.15 -18.01 7.99
C THR A 47 20.31 -17.98 9.26
N CYS A 48 20.87 -18.27 10.43
CA CYS A 48 20.10 -18.32 11.66
C CYS A 48 20.81 -17.59 12.80
N ASP A 49 20.02 -16.93 13.65
CA ASP A 49 20.43 -16.48 14.97
C ASP A 49 19.69 -17.30 16.06
N ASP A 50 19.67 -16.82 17.30
CA ASP A 50 19.03 -17.52 18.42
C ASP A 50 17.49 -17.54 18.35
N SER A 51 16.90 -16.65 17.54
CA SER A 51 15.45 -16.40 17.48
C SER A 51 14.85 -16.71 16.10
N TYR A 52 15.57 -16.46 15.02
CA TYR A 52 15.07 -16.49 13.65
C TYR A 52 16.01 -17.25 12.70
N ALA A 53 15.40 -17.94 11.73
CA ALA A 53 16.04 -18.27 10.46
C ALA A 53 15.68 -17.20 9.43
N TYR A 54 16.66 -16.63 8.74
CA TYR A 54 16.46 -15.66 7.66
C TYR A 54 16.64 -16.36 6.31
N LEU A 55 15.56 -16.43 5.53
CA LEU A 55 15.61 -16.86 4.14
C LEU A 55 15.85 -15.62 3.28
N THR A 56 17.09 -15.48 2.79
CA THR A 56 17.51 -14.34 1.96
C THR A 56 17.43 -14.69 0.48
N SER A 57 16.72 -13.88 -0.30
CA SER A 57 16.49 -14.10 -1.75
C SER A 57 16.44 -12.78 -2.54
N SER A 58 16.19 -12.88 -3.84
CA SER A 58 15.91 -11.74 -4.72
C SER A 58 14.41 -11.49 -4.96
N THR A 59 13.53 -12.26 -4.30
CA THR A 59 12.08 -12.41 -4.56
C THR A 59 11.68 -12.75 -5.99
N TYR A 60 12.64 -12.99 -6.89
CA TYR A 60 12.40 -13.17 -8.32
C TYR A 60 12.59 -14.64 -8.71
N PRO A 61 11.52 -15.40 -8.96
CA PRO A 61 11.62 -16.82 -9.28
C PRO A 61 12.13 -17.07 -10.70
N SER A 62 12.55 -18.32 -10.94
CA SER A 62 13.02 -18.79 -12.26
C SER A 62 11.91 -19.36 -13.15
N HIS A 63 10.71 -19.56 -12.62
CA HIS A 63 9.57 -20.06 -13.38
C HIS A 63 8.83 -18.94 -14.11
N ASP A 64 7.76 -19.30 -14.81
CA ASP A 64 6.89 -18.35 -15.51
C ASP A 64 6.27 -17.33 -14.54
N MET A 65 6.03 -16.10 -14.99
CA MET A 65 5.39 -15.06 -14.17
C MET A 65 4.50 -14.18 -15.03
N MET A 66 3.48 -13.60 -14.42
CA MET A 66 2.52 -12.63 -14.99
C MET A 66 1.63 -13.17 -16.12
N ASN A 67 2.03 -14.22 -16.82
CA ASN A 67 1.23 -14.81 -17.90
C ASN A 67 -0.05 -15.45 -17.33
N GLY A 68 -1.20 -15.12 -17.93
CA GLY A 68 -2.53 -15.56 -17.47
C GLY A 68 -3.35 -14.48 -16.75
N ILE A 69 -2.71 -13.38 -16.33
CA ILE A 69 -3.39 -12.26 -15.69
C ILE A 69 -4.35 -11.57 -16.68
N THR A 70 -5.60 -11.40 -16.25
CA THR A 70 -6.62 -10.62 -16.97
C THR A 70 -6.93 -9.30 -16.26
N GLY A 71 -6.77 -9.21 -14.94
CA GLY A 71 -6.96 -7.99 -14.14
C GLY A 71 -5.62 -7.38 -13.75
N THR A 72 -4.82 -6.89 -14.70
CA THR A 72 -3.47 -6.38 -14.37
C THR A 72 -3.52 -5.11 -13.53
N ASN A 73 -2.63 -5.00 -12.54
CA ASN A 73 -2.34 -3.75 -11.83
C ASN A 73 -1.21 -2.93 -12.49
N GLU A 74 -0.78 -3.34 -13.69
CA GLU A 74 0.28 -2.72 -14.49
C GLU A 74 1.66 -2.70 -13.81
N GLN A 75 1.82 -3.46 -12.72
CA GLN A 75 3.11 -3.73 -12.08
C GLN A 75 3.86 -4.84 -12.81
N ILE A 76 5.20 -4.82 -12.75
CA ILE A 76 6.06 -5.83 -13.38
C ILE A 76 7.06 -6.36 -12.36
N PRO A 77 7.34 -7.69 -12.31
CA PRO A 77 8.31 -8.22 -11.37
C PRO A 77 9.69 -7.60 -11.54
N VAL A 78 10.22 -7.05 -10.45
CA VAL A 78 11.56 -6.47 -10.33
C VAL A 78 12.26 -7.10 -9.11
N PRO A 79 13.45 -7.72 -9.27
CA PRO A 79 14.12 -8.41 -8.17
C PRO A 79 14.38 -7.52 -6.96
N ALA A 80 13.89 -7.91 -5.78
CA ALA A 80 14.22 -7.29 -4.51
C ALA A 80 15.40 -8.02 -3.88
N LEU A 81 16.61 -7.56 -4.22
CA LEU A 81 17.85 -8.15 -3.69
C LEU A 81 17.88 -8.07 -2.16
N ASP A 82 18.41 -9.13 -1.56
CA ASP A 82 18.63 -9.25 -0.12
C ASP A 82 17.35 -9.20 0.74
N TYR A 83 16.19 -9.55 0.16
CA TYR A 83 14.97 -9.75 0.93
C TYR A 83 15.16 -10.90 1.92
N ALA A 84 15.18 -10.59 3.21
CA ALA A 84 15.44 -11.55 4.29
C ALA A 84 14.17 -11.81 5.10
N ALA A 85 13.53 -12.96 4.87
CA ALA A 85 12.33 -13.41 5.57
C ALA A 85 12.65 -14.02 6.95
N PRO A 86 12.23 -13.40 8.08
CA PRO A 86 12.54 -13.87 9.42
C PRO A 86 11.52 -14.93 9.88
N ILE A 87 11.92 -16.20 9.87
CA ILE A 87 11.11 -17.33 10.31
C ILE A 87 11.45 -17.66 11.76
N LYS A 88 10.47 -17.56 12.65
CA LYS A 88 10.66 -17.82 14.07
C LYS A 88 11.08 -19.27 14.32
N LEU A 89 12.19 -19.47 15.04
CA LEU A 89 12.70 -20.82 15.35
C LEU A 89 11.88 -21.53 16.44
N LYS A 90 11.16 -20.76 17.27
CA LYS A 90 10.36 -21.26 18.39
C LYS A 90 8.92 -20.74 18.29
N PRO A 91 8.09 -21.33 17.42
CA PRO A 91 6.71 -20.90 17.27
C PRO A 91 5.94 -21.10 18.58
N THR A 92 5.10 -20.13 18.93
CA THR A 92 4.19 -20.20 20.09
C THR A 92 2.83 -19.68 19.67
N LYS A 93 1.76 -20.35 20.05
CA LYS A 93 0.40 -19.90 19.74
C LYS A 93 0.13 -18.51 20.31
N ALA A 94 -0.50 -17.66 19.50
CA ALA A 94 -1.02 -16.37 19.93
C ALA A 94 -2.39 -16.52 20.61
N GLU A 95 -2.80 -15.51 21.37
CA GLU A 95 -4.14 -15.44 21.96
C GLU A 95 -5.20 -15.05 20.92
N SER A 96 -4.78 -14.38 19.85
CA SER A 96 -5.60 -13.94 18.73
C SER A 96 -4.89 -14.21 17.40
N LEU A 97 -5.66 -14.47 16.35
CA LEU A 97 -5.16 -14.59 14.99
C LEU A 97 -4.62 -13.23 14.51
N THR A 98 -3.59 -13.25 13.68
CA THR A 98 -2.99 -12.04 13.10
C THR A 98 -3.22 -12.02 11.59
N SER A 99 -3.91 -11.00 11.09
CA SER A 99 -3.92 -10.62 9.68
C SER A 99 -3.08 -9.36 9.52
N ILE A 100 -2.37 -9.22 8.40
CA ILE A 100 -1.51 -8.07 8.10
C ILE A 100 -1.60 -7.75 6.61
N ASP A 101 -1.61 -6.47 6.27
CA ASP A 101 -1.45 -5.98 4.89
C ASP A 101 0.03 -6.03 4.46
N ALA A 102 0.56 -7.26 4.41
CA ALA A 102 1.94 -7.63 4.07
C ALA A 102 2.05 -9.16 3.86
N ALA A 103 3.25 -9.63 3.49
CA ALA A 103 3.55 -11.05 3.46
C ALA A 103 3.28 -11.70 4.83
N LEU A 104 2.68 -12.89 4.82
CA LEU A 104 2.49 -13.76 5.99
C LEU A 104 3.59 -14.81 6.11
N GLY A 105 4.35 -15.02 5.04
CA GLY A 105 5.46 -15.96 5.01
C GLY A 105 6.29 -15.86 3.75
N VAL A 106 7.12 -16.87 3.54
CA VAL A 106 7.99 -16.99 2.37
C VAL A 106 7.98 -18.44 1.87
N ALA A 107 7.96 -18.61 0.55
CA ALA A 107 8.05 -19.90 -0.08
C ALA A 107 9.52 -20.38 -0.12
N VAL A 108 9.77 -21.69 -0.30
CA VAL A 108 11.15 -22.25 -0.29
C VAL A 108 12.03 -21.76 -1.46
N ASN A 109 11.43 -21.16 -2.50
CA ASN A 109 12.17 -20.46 -3.56
C ASN A 109 12.48 -18.99 -3.24
N GLY A 110 12.11 -18.52 -2.04
CA GLY A 110 12.37 -17.18 -1.53
C GLY A 110 11.34 -16.13 -1.95
N VAL A 111 10.24 -16.51 -2.58
CA VAL A 111 9.15 -15.59 -2.96
C VAL A 111 8.21 -15.37 -1.78
N PRO A 112 7.82 -14.13 -1.45
CA PRO A 112 6.86 -13.85 -0.38
C PRO A 112 5.49 -14.49 -0.64
N ILE A 113 4.78 -14.82 0.44
CA ILE A 113 3.42 -15.37 0.42
C ILE A 113 2.52 -14.39 1.16
N TYR A 114 1.47 -13.94 0.49
CA TYR A 114 0.44 -13.03 0.98
C TYR A 114 -0.88 -13.79 1.18
N ASP A 115 -1.84 -13.16 1.86
CA ASP A 115 -3.22 -13.66 1.91
C ASP A 115 -3.93 -13.54 0.57
N TYR A 116 -5.19 -13.96 0.46
CA TYR A 116 -5.90 -13.96 -0.82
C TYR A 116 -6.26 -12.55 -1.35
N SER A 117 -6.13 -11.51 -0.52
CA SER A 117 -6.67 -10.18 -0.78
C SER A 117 -5.74 -9.29 -1.60
N SER A 118 -6.32 -8.34 -2.32
CA SER A 118 -5.61 -7.35 -3.13
C SER A 118 -5.17 -6.12 -2.33
N GLN A 119 -5.71 -5.94 -1.12
CA GLN A 119 -5.41 -4.79 -0.25
C GLN A 119 -5.96 -4.97 1.17
N GLY A 120 -5.22 -4.45 2.15
CA GLY A 120 -5.69 -4.22 3.51
C GLY A 120 -5.75 -5.48 4.36
N GLU A 121 -6.02 -5.29 5.65
CA GLU A 121 -6.20 -6.41 6.58
C GLU A 121 -7.57 -7.07 6.37
N LEU A 122 -7.61 -8.39 6.57
CA LEU A 122 -8.82 -9.19 6.40
C LEU A 122 -9.71 -9.15 7.64
N ASP A 123 -11.02 -9.05 7.42
CA ASP A 123 -11.99 -9.56 8.40
C ASP A 123 -12.02 -11.09 8.29
N LEU A 124 -11.29 -11.77 9.16
CA LEU A 124 -11.20 -13.24 9.17
C LEU A 124 -12.55 -13.93 9.40
N SER A 125 -13.57 -13.21 9.87
CA SER A 125 -14.92 -13.77 10.05
C SER A 125 -15.77 -13.75 8.77
N HIS A 126 -15.37 -13.00 7.74
CA HIS A 126 -16.12 -12.87 6.50
C HIS A 126 -15.21 -12.86 5.26
N TYR A 127 -15.39 -13.86 4.40
CA TYR A 127 -14.79 -13.85 3.07
C TYR A 127 -15.34 -12.69 2.22
N ASN A 128 -14.44 -11.97 1.53
CA ASN A 128 -14.79 -10.86 0.65
C ASN A 128 -14.26 -11.09 -0.77
N GLU A 129 -15.14 -11.49 -1.69
CA GLU A 129 -14.79 -11.74 -3.08
C GLU A 129 -14.32 -10.48 -3.84
N ASN A 130 -14.67 -9.28 -3.38
CA ASN A 130 -14.33 -8.02 -4.07
C ASN A 130 -12.85 -7.64 -3.92
N VAL A 131 -12.14 -8.27 -2.98
CA VAL A 131 -10.69 -8.11 -2.82
C VAL A 131 -9.96 -9.40 -3.18
N ASP A 132 -10.65 -10.47 -3.59
CA ASP A 132 -10.01 -11.75 -3.89
C ASP A 132 -9.23 -11.67 -5.21
N THR A 133 -7.90 -11.73 -5.10
CA THR A 133 -6.98 -11.63 -6.25
C THR A 133 -7.23 -12.68 -7.32
N VAL A 134 -7.69 -13.89 -6.96
CA VAL A 134 -8.09 -14.94 -7.91
C VAL A 134 -9.37 -14.53 -8.64
N LYS A 135 -10.38 -14.02 -7.92
CA LYS A 135 -11.66 -13.59 -8.52
C LYS A 135 -11.52 -12.35 -9.38
N LEU A 136 -10.61 -11.46 -9.01
CA LEU A 136 -10.27 -10.26 -9.75
C LEU A 136 -9.40 -10.56 -10.99
N GLY A 137 -8.97 -11.81 -11.19
CA GLY A 137 -8.12 -12.21 -12.31
C GLY A 137 -6.72 -11.61 -12.26
N GLN A 138 -6.24 -11.28 -11.05
CA GLN A 138 -4.98 -10.57 -10.81
C GLN A 138 -3.77 -11.50 -10.76
N LEU A 139 -3.98 -12.82 -10.60
CA LEU A 139 -2.91 -13.80 -10.50
C LEU A 139 -2.56 -14.42 -11.85
N ASP A 140 -1.29 -14.74 -12.00
CA ASP A 140 -0.78 -15.51 -13.12
C ASP A 140 -1.07 -17.01 -12.98
N ASN A 141 -0.66 -17.78 -13.98
CA ASN A 141 -0.82 -19.24 -14.01
C ASN A 141 -0.09 -19.98 -12.87
N CYS A 142 0.78 -19.27 -12.13
CA CYS A 142 1.62 -19.78 -11.07
C CYS A 142 1.13 -19.39 -9.67
N GLY A 143 0.00 -18.70 -9.57
CA GLY A 143 -0.63 -18.30 -8.30
C GLY A 143 -0.07 -17.01 -7.69
N GLY A 144 0.65 -16.20 -8.47
CA GLY A 144 1.25 -14.96 -8.00
C GLY A 144 1.14 -13.79 -8.96
N HIS A 145 1.63 -12.64 -8.53
CA HIS A 145 1.72 -11.43 -9.36
C HIS A 145 2.74 -10.44 -8.81
N ALA A 146 3.00 -9.35 -9.54
CA ALA A 146 3.76 -8.21 -9.03
C ALA A 146 2.86 -7.24 -8.26
N GLY A 147 3.22 -6.88 -7.02
CA GLY A 147 2.51 -5.86 -6.25
C GLY A 147 3.06 -4.45 -6.42
N ARG A 148 2.60 -3.51 -5.57
CA ARG A 148 3.04 -2.09 -5.59
C ARG A 148 4.54 -1.89 -5.42
N GLY A 149 5.20 -2.83 -4.75
CA GLY A 149 6.65 -2.82 -4.62
C GLY A 149 7.37 -3.18 -5.92
N ASP A 150 6.67 -3.51 -7.01
CA ASP A 150 7.18 -4.23 -8.18
C ASP A 150 7.87 -5.56 -7.77
N ASP A 151 7.43 -6.19 -6.68
CA ASP A 151 7.89 -7.49 -6.23
C ASP A 151 6.89 -8.58 -6.58
N TYR A 152 7.40 -9.72 -7.04
CA TYR A 152 6.56 -10.88 -7.29
C TYR A 152 6.28 -11.62 -5.97
N HIS A 153 5.02 -11.99 -5.74
CA HIS A 153 4.60 -12.78 -4.59
C HIS A 153 3.36 -13.62 -4.90
N TYR A 154 3.13 -14.64 -4.08
CA TYR A 154 1.98 -15.54 -4.22
C TYR A 154 0.81 -15.11 -3.33
N HIS A 155 -0.41 -15.22 -3.87
CA HIS A 155 -1.66 -15.15 -3.10
C HIS A 155 -2.42 -16.50 -3.11
N ALA A 156 -1.98 -17.44 -3.95
CA ALA A 156 -2.55 -18.78 -4.07
C ALA A 156 -1.42 -19.83 -4.11
N ALA A 157 -1.79 -21.10 -4.28
CA ALA A 157 -0.82 -22.19 -4.37
C ALA A 157 0.28 -21.89 -5.42
N PRO A 158 1.59 -21.95 -5.05
CA PRO A 158 2.69 -21.61 -5.93
C PRO A 158 3.00 -22.77 -6.90
N THR A 159 2.06 -23.07 -7.78
CA THR A 159 2.02 -24.30 -8.61
C THR A 159 3.29 -24.49 -9.43
N CYS A 160 3.73 -23.43 -10.14
CA CYS A 160 4.94 -23.50 -10.97
C CYS A 160 6.21 -23.73 -10.15
N MET A 161 6.30 -23.16 -8.94
CA MET A 161 7.43 -23.43 -8.04
C MET A 161 7.41 -24.89 -7.60
N ILE A 162 6.27 -25.40 -7.16
CA ILE A 162 6.09 -26.81 -6.75
C ILE A 162 6.45 -27.76 -7.90
N GLU A 163 6.06 -27.46 -9.14
CA GLU A 163 6.42 -28.26 -10.32
C GLU A 163 7.93 -28.35 -10.54
N THR A 164 8.67 -27.29 -10.21
CA THR A 164 10.13 -27.24 -10.35
C THR A 164 10.89 -27.84 -9.17
N MET A 165 10.24 -28.06 -8.01
CA MET A 165 10.88 -28.63 -6.82
C MET A 165 11.43 -30.04 -7.09
N ALA A 166 12.66 -30.28 -6.64
CA ALA A 166 13.33 -31.57 -6.79
C ALA A 166 12.68 -32.69 -5.95
N ASN A 167 12.17 -32.36 -4.76
CA ASN A 167 11.51 -33.26 -3.82
C ASN A 167 9.96 -33.23 -3.90
N ARG A 168 9.35 -32.60 -4.91
CA ARG A 168 7.88 -32.39 -5.00
C ARG A 168 6.99 -33.61 -4.81
N LYS A 169 7.51 -34.82 -5.09
CA LYS A 169 6.75 -36.08 -4.96
C LYS A 169 6.58 -36.55 -3.52
N SER A 170 7.25 -35.91 -2.58
CA SER A 170 7.28 -36.31 -1.16
C SER A 170 6.37 -35.43 -0.29
N ASN A 171 5.44 -34.67 -0.89
CA ASN A 171 4.60 -33.67 -0.21
C ASN A 171 5.42 -32.77 0.74
N PRO A 172 6.50 -32.15 0.23
CA PRO A 172 7.44 -31.41 1.05
C PRO A 172 6.81 -30.12 1.58
N ILE A 173 7.49 -29.51 2.55
CA ILE A 173 7.27 -28.12 2.94
C ILE A 173 7.51 -27.24 1.70
N ILE A 174 6.54 -26.39 1.37
CA ILE A 174 6.61 -25.46 0.22
C ILE A 174 6.94 -24.03 0.67
N GLY A 175 6.84 -23.74 1.96
CA GLY A 175 7.14 -22.44 2.54
C GLY A 175 7.07 -22.44 4.05
N TRP A 176 7.32 -21.28 4.64
CA TRP A 176 7.29 -21.04 6.07
C TRP A 176 6.55 -19.74 6.37
N ALA A 177 5.62 -19.78 7.30
CA ALA A 177 4.94 -18.61 7.81
C ALA A 177 5.84 -17.87 8.82
N TYR A 178 5.67 -16.56 8.97
CA TYR A 178 6.52 -15.74 9.84
C TYR A 178 6.42 -16.07 11.33
N ASP A 179 5.32 -16.70 11.74
CA ASP A 179 5.16 -17.21 13.09
C ASP A 179 5.94 -18.51 13.38
N GLY A 180 6.58 -19.10 12.37
CA GLY A 180 7.48 -20.24 12.47
C GLY A 180 6.89 -21.59 12.06
N TYR A 181 5.60 -21.65 11.68
CA TYR A 181 4.97 -22.91 11.24
C TYR A 181 5.18 -23.15 9.73
N PRO A 182 5.32 -24.42 9.30
CA PRO A 182 5.50 -24.76 7.89
C PRO A 182 4.20 -24.61 7.09
N ILE A 183 4.36 -24.37 5.79
CA ILE A 183 3.30 -24.34 4.78
C ILE A 183 3.51 -25.55 3.86
N TYR A 184 2.47 -26.35 3.66
CA TYR A 184 2.44 -27.51 2.77
C TYR A 184 1.50 -27.27 1.57
N GLY A 185 1.56 -28.16 0.58
CA GLY A 185 0.59 -28.19 -0.52
C GLY A 185 -0.80 -28.70 -0.10
N ASP A 186 -1.65 -29.05 -1.06
CA ASP A 186 -3.06 -29.44 -0.81
C ASP A 186 -3.22 -30.80 -0.09
N ASP A 187 -2.15 -31.58 -0.02
CA ASP A 187 -2.11 -32.90 0.59
C ASP A 187 -1.38 -32.87 1.94
N ASN A 188 -1.71 -33.81 2.82
CA ASN A 188 -0.96 -34.03 4.04
C ASN A 188 0.49 -34.48 3.73
N PRO A 189 1.43 -34.33 4.68
CA PRO A 189 2.81 -34.77 4.49
C PRO A 189 2.96 -36.26 4.15
N ASP A 190 2.02 -37.11 4.58
CA ASP A 190 1.98 -38.54 4.26
C ASP A 190 1.35 -38.86 2.88
N GLY A 191 0.87 -37.83 2.17
CA GLY A 191 0.20 -37.93 0.86
C GLY A 191 -1.28 -38.25 0.92
N SER A 192 -1.89 -38.33 2.11
CA SER A 192 -3.34 -38.40 2.23
C SER A 192 -3.99 -37.07 1.84
N LYS A 193 -5.20 -37.14 1.26
CA LYS A 193 -5.97 -35.95 0.92
C LYS A 193 -6.51 -35.27 2.17
N ILE A 194 -6.57 -33.94 2.13
CA ILE A 194 -7.24 -33.14 3.16
C ILE A 194 -8.73 -33.10 2.81
N GLU A 195 -9.56 -33.59 3.72
CA GLU A 195 -11.00 -33.57 3.53
C GLU A 195 -11.52 -32.12 3.57
N LYS A 196 -12.60 -31.86 2.84
CA LYS A 196 -13.23 -30.54 2.81
C LYS A 196 -13.60 -30.08 4.23
N ASP A 197 -13.43 -28.78 4.50
CA ASP A 197 -13.78 -28.13 5.77
C ASP A 197 -12.93 -28.63 6.98
N THR A 198 -11.78 -29.27 6.72
CA THR A 198 -10.81 -29.68 7.77
C THR A 198 -9.88 -28.55 8.20
N LEU A 199 -9.48 -27.70 7.25
CA LEU A 199 -8.59 -26.58 7.52
C LEU A 199 -9.36 -25.48 8.27
N ASP A 200 -8.68 -24.82 9.20
CA ASP A 200 -9.25 -23.73 9.98
C ASP A 200 -9.27 -22.39 9.22
N ASP A 201 -9.68 -21.33 9.91
CA ASP A 201 -9.77 -19.98 9.35
C ASP A 201 -8.42 -19.42 8.88
N CYS A 202 -7.25 -19.99 9.24
CA CYS A 202 -5.96 -19.58 8.65
C CYS A 202 -5.47 -20.53 7.56
N ASN A 203 -6.33 -21.45 7.11
CA ASN A 203 -6.05 -22.53 6.16
C ASN A 203 -5.00 -23.52 6.68
N GLY A 204 -5.05 -23.86 7.96
CA GLY A 204 -4.14 -24.85 8.54
C GLY A 204 -4.83 -25.85 9.45
N GLN A 205 -4.03 -26.71 10.06
CA GLN A 205 -4.46 -27.77 10.96
C GLN A 205 -3.34 -28.15 11.94
N ALA A 206 -3.68 -28.93 12.96
CA ALA A 206 -2.72 -29.42 13.93
C ALA A 206 -1.65 -30.33 13.26
N ASP A 207 -0.43 -30.25 13.78
CA ASP A 207 0.70 -31.04 13.32
C ASP A 207 1.42 -31.71 14.50
N ASP A 208 1.78 -32.99 14.36
CA ASP A 208 2.42 -33.76 15.44
C ASP A 208 3.89 -33.38 15.67
N VAL A 209 4.56 -32.82 14.66
CA VAL A 209 5.98 -32.44 14.68
C VAL A 209 6.13 -30.97 15.08
N PHE A 210 5.38 -30.09 14.43
CA PHE A 210 5.49 -28.64 14.58
C PHE A 210 4.41 -28.06 15.51
N GLY A 211 3.41 -28.84 15.92
CA GLY A 211 2.25 -28.40 16.69
C GLY A 211 1.13 -27.82 15.82
N TYR A 212 1.48 -27.24 14.67
CA TYR A 212 0.56 -26.69 13.68
C TYR A 212 1.23 -26.60 12.30
N ARG A 213 0.46 -26.66 11.21
CA ARG A 213 0.92 -26.43 9.84
C ARG A 213 -0.16 -25.74 9.01
N TYR A 214 0.26 -24.89 8.08
CA TYR A 214 -0.60 -24.29 7.05
C TYR A 214 -0.59 -25.14 5.78
N HIS A 215 -1.60 -24.95 4.94
CA HIS A 215 -1.74 -25.63 3.67
C HIS A 215 -2.15 -24.66 2.56
N THR A 216 -1.95 -25.08 1.32
CA THR A 216 -2.69 -24.56 0.18
C THR A 216 -4.04 -25.27 0.06
N SER A 217 -4.95 -24.69 -0.73
CA SER A 217 -6.24 -25.30 -1.03
C SER A 217 -6.80 -24.80 -2.37
N GLU A 218 -7.73 -25.55 -2.98
CA GLU A 218 -8.38 -25.13 -4.24
C GLU A 218 -9.40 -23.99 -4.04
N ALA A 219 -9.94 -23.85 -2.83
CA ALA A 219 -10.94 -22.85 -2.47
C ALA A 219 -10.28 -21.73 -1.62
N PRO A 220 -10.90 -20.54 -1.52
CA PRO A 220 -10.41 -19.51 -0.60
C PRO A 220 -10.17 -20.08 0.80
N PRO A 221 -9.05 -19.71 1.44
CA PRO A 221 -8.14 -18.64 1.04
C PRO A 221 -6.96 -19.06 0.14
N TYR A 222 -6.99 -20.26 -0.45
CA TYR A 222 -6.02 -20.81 -1.41
C TYR A 222 -4.60 -21.10 -0.87
N ILE A 223 -4.15 -20.35 0.12
CA ILE A 223 -2.89 -20.53 0.87
C ILE A 223 -3.11 -20.02 2.31
N VAL A 224 -2.18 -19.33 2.94
CA VAL A 224 -2.33 -18.78 4.30
C VAL A 224 -3.06 -17.43 4.27
N GLN A 225 -4.04 -17.20 5.15
CA GLN A 225 -4.70 -15.89 5.30
C GLN A 225 -4.51 -15.19 6.64
N CYS A 226 -3.95 -15.89 7.63
CA CYS A 226 -3.60 -15.33 8.93
C CYS A 226 -2.54 -16.16 9.64
N LEU A 227 -1.95 -15.61 10.70
CA LEU A 227 -0.99 -16.28 11.56
C LEU A 227 -1.63 -16.68 12.90
N VAL A 228 -1.46 -17.95 13.28
CA VAL A 228 -1.92 -18.51 14.56
C VAL A 228 -0.89 -18.36 15.68
N GLY A 229 0.37 -18.14 15.33
CA GLY A 229 1.47 -17.94 16.26
C GLY A 229 1.81 -16.48 16.52
N LYS A 230 2.59 -16.24 17.58
CA LYS A 230 3.08 -14.91 17.95
C LYS A 230 4.13 -14.42 16.97
N VAL A 231 3.84 -13.30 16.30
CA VAL A 231 4.73 -12.61 15.36
C VAL A 231 5.03 -11.19 15.84
N ASP A 232 6.24 -10.71 15.56
CA ASP A 232 6.64 -9.33 15.80
C ASP A 232 6.39 -8.53 14.51
N VAL A 233 5.15 -8.07 14.30
CA VAL A 233 4.70 -7.46 13.02
C VAL A 233 5.51 -6.24 12.57
N GLY A 234 6.14 -5.52 13.51
CA GLY A 234 6.98 -4.36 13.22
C GLY A 234 8.31 -4.70 12.55
N ASP A 235 8.77 -5.94 12.68
CA ASP A 235 10.06 -6.41 12.17
C ASP A 235 9.92 -7.19 10.85
N LEU A 236 8.70 -7.34 10.33
CA LEU A 236 8.46 -8.07 9.09
C LEU A 236 9.00 -7.31 7.86
N PRO A 237 9.69 -8.00 6.94
CA PRO A 237 10.30 -7.37 5.78
C PRO A 237 9.23 -6.94 4.79
N ARG A 238 9.34 -5.70 4.32
CA ARG A 238 8.54 -5.16 3.21
C ARG A 238 9.48 -4.86 2.05
N VAL A 239 9.05 -5.18 0.83
CA VAL A 239 9.79 -4.74 -0.35
C VAL A 239 9.55 -3.26 -0.55
N ALA A 240 10.62 -2.47 -0.52
CA ALA A 240 10.55 -1.04 -0.78
C ALA A 240 10.14 -0.78 -2.25
N PRO A 241 9.23 0.16 -2.49
CA PRO A 241 8.94 0.64 -3.84
C PRO A 241 10.19 1.13 -4.56
N LEU A 242 10.13 1.10 -5.89
CA LEU A 242 11.17 1.66 -6.72
C LEU A 242 11.17 3.19 -6.60
N THR A 243 12.35 3.76 -6.40
CA THR A 243 12.54 5.21 -6.32
C THR A 243 13.36 5.71 -7.49
N SER A 244 13.05 6.89 -7.97
CA SER A 244 13.80 7.59 -9.00
C SER A 244 14.56 8.75 -8.39
N THR A 245 15.71 9.05 -8.96
CA THR A 245 16.42 10.33 -8.71
C THR A 245 16.64 10.99 -10.05
N ASP A 246 16.04 12.16 -10.24
CA ASP A 246 16.32 12.99 -11.41
C ASP A 246 17.78 13.46 -11.41
N LYS A 247 18.29 13.88 -12.58
CA LYS A 247 19.68 14.37 -12.74
C LYS A 247 20.01 15.61 -11.88
N ASP A 248 18.99 16.29 -11.36
CA ASP A 248 19.10 17.45 -10.47
C ASP A 248 18.88 17.11 -8.98
N GLY A 249 18.62 15.84 -8.64
CA GLY A 249 18.34 15.40 -7.28
C GLY A 249 16.89 15.59 -6.82
N SER A 250 15.97 15.99 -7.71
CA SER A 250 14.52 15.99 -7.46
C SER A 250 13.97 14.55 -7.46
N THR A 251 13.02 14.25 -6.57
CA THR A 251 12.48 12.89 -6.33
C THR A 251 11.04 12.70 -6.79
N THR A 252 10.37 13.73 -7.33
CA THR A 252 8.88 13.75 -7.38
C THR A 252 8.24 13.29 -8.68
N THR A 253 8.78 13.60 -9.87
CA THR A 253 8.04 13.39 -11.13
C THR A 253 8.18 11.97 -11.69
N LEU A 254 9.37 11.37 -11.54
CA LEU A 254 9.60 10.00 -12.02
C LEU A 254 8.97 8.95 -11.09
N ASN A 255 8.90 9.17 -9.76
CA ASN A 255 8.23 8.26 -8.83
C ASN A 255 6.75 8.03 -9.21
N ALA A 256 6.04 9.06 -9.69
CA ALA A 256 4.65 8.97 -10.14
C ALA A 256 4.43 7.94 -11.27
N MET A 257 5.45 7.67 -12.09
CA MET A 257 5.39 6.68 -13.18
C MET A 257 5.15 5.25 -12.66
N ARG A 258 5.66 4.92 -11.47
CA ARG A 258 5.50 3.59 -10.84
C ARG A 258 4.54 3.59 -9.65
N ASP A 259 4.42 4.72 -8.95
CA ASP A 259 3.61 4.85 -7.73
C ASP A 259 2.10 4.99 -8.00
N ASN A 260 1.70 5.46 -9.19
CA ASN A 260 0.30 5.78 -9.52
C ASN A 260 -0.27 4.92 -10.66
N LEU A 261 -0.20 3.60 -10.51
CA LEU A 261 -0.83 2.66 -11.43
C LEU A 261 -2.24 2.29 -10.94
N THR A 262 -3.24 2.71 -11.69
CA THR A 262 -4.66 2.38 -11.51
C THR A 262 -5.07 1.27 -12.48
N PRO A 263 -5.34 0.04 -12.00
CA PRO A 263 -5.70 -1.11 -12.83
C PRO A 263 -6.86 -0.82 -13.81
N PRO A 264 -6.81 -1.32 -15.07
CA PRO A 264 -7.94 -1.27 -15.98
C PRO A 264 -9.11 -2.11 -15.43
N ARG A 265 -10.25 -1.46 -15.12
CA ARG A 265 -11.38 -2.12 -14.46
C ARG A 265 -12.03 -3.23 -15.27
N ASP A 266 -11.99 -3.15 -16.60
CA ASP A 266 -12.57 -4.17 -17.50
C ASP A 266 -11.60 -5.32 -17.82
N GLY A 267 -10.45 -5.35 -17.16
CA GLY A 267 -9.37 -6.30 -17.47
C GLY A 267 -8.68 -6.00 -18.80
N VAL A 268 -7.74 -6.86 -19.19
CA VAL A 268 -6.91 -6.74 -20.38
C VAL A 268 -6.84 -8.07 -21.14
N GLU A 269 -6.47 -7.98 -22.41
CA GLU A 269 -6.29 -9.13 -23.29
C GLU A 269 -4.82 -9.37 -23.61
N ASN A 270 -4.46 -10.62 -23.92
CA ASN A 270 -3.14 -11.00 -24.44
C ASN A 270 -1.97 -10.52 -23.57
N LEU A 271 -2.16 -10.44 -22.24
CA LEU A 271 -1.08 -10.08 -21.35
C LEU A 271 0.02 -11.12 -21.45
N LYS A 272 1.23 -10.66 -21.74
CA LYS A 272 2.39 -11.49 -21.92
C LYS A 272 3.61 -10.89 -21.25
N HIS A 273 4.27 -11.67 -20.41
CA HIS A 273 5.57 -11.35 -19.84
C HIS A 273 6.68 -12.19 -20.46
N THR A 274 7.82 -11.56 -20.74
CA THR A 274 9.00 -12.19 -21.34
C THR A 274 10.28 -11.62 -20.74
N VAL A 275 11.32 -12.45 -20.74
CA VAL A 275 12.70 -12.08 -20.39
C VAL A 275 13.59 -12.38 -21.58
N SER A 276 14.33 -11.39 -22.08
CA SER A 276 15.31 -11.58 -23.16
C SER A 276 16.66 -12.05 -22.64
N ASP A 277 17.52 -12.55 -23.54
CA ASP A 277 18.92 -12.91 -23.23
C ASP A 277 19.75 -11.73 -22.71
N THR A 278 19.34 -10.50 -23.03
CA THR A 278 19.98 -9.25 -22.54
C THR A 278 19.46 -8.83 -21.16
N GLY A 279 18.56 -9.60 -20.56
CA GLY A 279 17.93 -9.28 -19.27
C GLY A 279 16.81 -8.24 -19.36
N LYS A 280 16.38 -7.84 -20.57
CA LYS A 280 15.21 -6.96 -20.74
C LYS A 280 13.98 -7.76 -20.33
N ARG A 281 13.17 -7.19 -19.44
CA ARG A 281 11.86 -7.72 -19.09
C ARG A 281 10.79 -6.90 -19.77
N SER A 282 9.76 -7.57 -20.23
CA SER A 282 8.71 -6.94 -21.04
C SER A 282 7.39 -7.58 -20.70
N MET A 283 6.47 -6.77 -20.18
CA MET A 283 5.05 -7.06 -20.06
C MET A 283 4.32 -6.27 -21.15
N THR A 284 3.49 -6.94 -21.95
CA THR A 284 2.66 -6.31 -23.00
C THR A 284 1.24 -6.80 -22.87
N TYR A 285 0.25 -5.97 -23.20
CA TYR A 285 -1.16 -6.35 -23.18
C TYR A 285 -1.97 -5.44 -24.09
N THR A 286 -3.20 -5.85 -24.41
CA THR A 286 -4.15 -5.06 -25.20
C THR A 286 -5.32 -4.66 -24.31
N PHE A 287 -5.73 -3.39 -24.38
CA PHE A 287 -6.92 -2.87 -23.72
C PHE A 287 -7.72 -2.03 -24.70
N GLN A 288 -9.02 -2.33 -24.85
CA GLN A 288 -9.92 -1.64 -25.79
C GLN A 288 -9.35 -1.52 -27.23
N GLY A 289 -8.69 -2.57 -27.70
CA GLY A 289 -8.08 -2.63 -29.04
C GLY A 289 -6.81 -1.79 -29.23
N GLN A 290 -6.21 -1.29 -28.14
CA GLN A 290 -4.93 -0.59 -28.14
C GLN A 290 -3.88 -1.40 -27.39
N ASP A 291 -2.64 -1.36 -27.87
CA ASP A 291 -1.51 -2.06 -27.24
C ASP A 291 -0.80 -1.18 -26.22
N TYR A 292 -0.46 -1.79 -25.10
CA TYR A 292 0.20 -1.23 -23.92
C TYR A 292 1.36 -2.11 -23.50
N PHE A 293 2.31 -1.53 -22.75
CA PHE A 293 3.48 -2.24 -22.31
C PHE A 293 4.15 -1.61 -21.08
N VAL A 294 4.87 -2.44 -20.34
CA VAL A 294 5.86 -2.05 -19.35
C VAL A 294 7.14 -2.82 -19.66
N HIS A 295 8.23 -2.10 -19.84
CA HIS A 295 9.54 -2.67 -20.14
C HIS A 295 10.55 -2.12 -19.15
N TYR A 296 11.52 -2.96 -18.78
CA TYR A 296 12.74 -2.45 -18.18
C TYR A 296 13.96 -3.29 -18.51
N THR A 297 15.14 -2.68 -18.42
CA THR A 297 16.43 -3.38 -18.48
C THR A 297 17.27 -3.00 -17.26
N PRO A 298 18.00 -3.94 -16.62
CA PRO A 298 18.96 -3.60 -15.57
C PRO A 298 19.96 -2.55 -16.05
N ASN A 299 20.16 -1.50 -15.26
CA ASN A 299 21.08 -0.43 -15.58
C ASN A 299 22.54 -0.91 -15.43
N SER A 300 23.37 -0.72 -16.45
CA SER A 300 24.75 -1.20 -16.46
C SER A 300 25.70 -0.41 -15.56
N SER A 301 25.32 0.80 -15.15
CA SER A 301 26.20 1.74 -14.44
C SER A 301 25.83 1.93 -12.97
N LYS A 302 24.58 1.63 -12.58
CA LYS A 302 24.09 1.71 -11.20
C LYS A 302 23.51 0.36 -10.78
N SER A 303 24.06 -0.21 -9.71
CA SER A 303 23.53 -1.44 -9.11
C SER A 303 22.11 -1.23 -8.60
N ASN A 304 21.27 -2.25 -8.74
CA ASN A 304 19.86 -2.25 -8.31
C ASN A 304 19.01 -1.10 -8.91
N CYS A 305 19.41 -0.63 -10.09
CA CYS A 305 18.65 0.31 -10.89
C CYS A 305 18.24 -0.31 -12.22
N PHE A 306 17.15 0.20 -12.77
CA PHE A 306 16.45 -0.36 -13.91
C PHE A 306 15.97 0.79 -14.80
N ASP A 307 16.29 0.71 -16.09
CA ASP A 307 15.83 1.69 -17.08
C ASP A 307 14.49 1.21 -17.63
N PHE A 308 13.42 1.91 -17.24
CA PHE A 308 12.06 1.64 -17.63
C PHE A 308 11.64 2.41 -18.88
N GLU A 309 10.77 1.79 -19.66
CA GLU A 309 9.97 2.38 -20.72
C GLU A 309 8.57 1.79 -20.62
N GLN A 310 7.53 2.62 -20.47
CA GLN A 310 6.18 2.11 -20.31
C GLN A 310 5.16 2.96 -21.08
N LYS A 311 4.07 2.31 -21.47
CA LYS A 311 2.85 2.89 -22.01
C LYS A 311 1.71 2.14 -21.36
N THR A 312 1.08 2.72 -20.35
CA THR A 312 0.06 2.05 -19.53
C THR A 312 -1.32 2.68 -19.74
N VAL A 313 -2.38 2.01 -19.29
CA VAL A 313 -3.72 2.61 -19.27
C VAL A 313 -3.75 3.71 -18.20
N SER A 314 -3.10 3.47 -17.05
CA SER A 314 -3.00 4.43 -15.93
C SER A 314 -2.47 5.79 -16.33
N ASN A 315 -1.46 5.83 -17.20
CA ASN A 315 -0.85 7.09 -17.66
C ASN A 315 -1.53 7.67 -18.92
N GLY A 316 -2.69 7.14 -19.32
CA GLY A 316 -3.43 7.59 -20.49
C GLY A 316 -2.84 7.13 -21.82
N GLY A 317 -1.99 6.10 -21.83
CA GLY A 317 -1.36 5.55 -23.04
C GLY A 317 -0.21 6.39 -23.58
N ILE A 318 0.42 7.20 -22.72
CA ILE A 318 1.60 8.01 -23.04
C ILE A 318 2.85 7.15 -22.83
N VAL A 319 3.83 7.26 -23.73
CA VAL A 319 5.13 6.59 -23.52
C VAL A 319 5.97 7.42 -22.54
N GLU A 320 6.36 6.80 -21.45
CA GLU A 320 7.22 7.37 -20.40
C GLU A 320 8.49 6.53 -20.24
N THR A 321 9.59 7.17 -19.86
CA THR A 321 10.87 6.51 -19.59
C THR A 321 11.50 7.07 -18.33
N GLY A 322 12.18 6.24 -17.56
CA GLY A 322 12.89 6.67 -16.37
C GLY A 322 13.85 5.61 -15.83
N THR A 323 14.82 6.02 -15.02
CA THR A 323 15.66 5.09 -14.27
C THR A 323 15.17 5.00 -12.84
N PHE A 324 14.86 3.79 -12.41
CA PHE A 324 14.30 3.48 -11.11
C PHE A 324 15.23 2.55 -10.34
N CYS A 325 15.47 2.88 -9.09
CA CYS A 325 16.41 2.19 -8.21
C CYS A 325 15.69 1.70 -6.96
N ARG A 326 16.09 0.51 -6.50
CA ARG A 326 15.73 0.02 -5.18
C ARG A 326 16.94 0.22 -4.27
N ASN A 327 16.83 1.10 -3.27
CA ASN A 327 17.93 1.35 -2.35
C ASN A 327 18.09 0.15 -1.42
N THR A 328 19.27 -0.49 -1.44
CA THR A 328 19.63 -1.58 -0.52
C THR A 328 20.14 -1.08 0.83
N ASP A 329 20.37 0.23 0.96
CA ASP A 329 20.95 0.87 2.16
C ASP A 329 19.93 1.09 3.29
N SER A 330 18.66 0.77 3.08
CA SER A 330 17.70 0.62 4.18
C SER A 330 17.99 -0.68 4.93
N LYS A 331 19.11 -0.71 5.66
CA LYS A 331 19.16 -1.51 6.88
C LYS A 331 17.99 -1.02 7.74
N GLN A 332 16.96 -1.86 7.84
CA GLN A 332 16.06 -1.90 8.97
C GLN A 332 16.93 -1.99 10.22
N ASN A 333 17.25 -0.85 10.82
CA ASN A 333 17.86 -0.78 12.14
C ASN A 333 16.72 -0.52 13.12
N PRO A 334 16.22 -1.56 13.83
CA PRO A 334 15.38 -1.36 14.99
C PRO A 334 16.30 -0.84 16.10
N THR A 335 16.35 0.47 16.28
CA THR A 335 16.73 1.24 17.48
C THR A 335 17.46 2.52 17.09
N GLN A 336 16.80 3.66 17.27
CA GLN A 336 17.38 4.80 17.99
C GLN A 336 16.31 5.84 18.32
N ASN A 337 16.41 6.32 19.57
CA ASN A 337 15.66 7.38 20.25
C ASN A 337 14.35 6.97 20.94
N GLN A 338 14.19 7.06 22.26
CA GLN A 338 15.05 7.55 23.33
C GLN A 338 14.63 6.86 24.64
N SER A 339 15.60 6.22 25.29
CA SER A 339 15.55 5.99 26.74
C SER A 339 15.58 7.34 27.45
N GLN A 340 14.54 7.67 28.21
CA GLN A 340 14.73 8.50 29.39
C GLN A 340 14.15 7.78 30.61
N ASN A 341 15.09 7.52 31.52
CA ASN A 341 14.97 7.08 32.89
C ASN A 341 13.64 7.41 33.57
N GLU A 342 13.06 6.44 34.27
CA GLU A 342 12.59 6.63 35.65
C GLU A 342 12.50 5.28 36.36
N GLU A 343 13.29 5.12 37.44
CA GLU A 343 13.23 4.00 38.39
C GLU A 343 12.10 4.20 39.42
N PRO A 344 11.74 3.16 40.21
CA PRO A 344 10.35 2.88 40.57
C PRO A 344 9.89 3.42 41.93
N GLY A 345 8.59 3.68 42.02
CA GLY A 345 7.83 3.38 43.24
C GLY A 345 6.72 4.37 43.63
N ARG A 346 5.45 3.95 43.48
CA ARG A 346 4.47 3.99 44.60
C ARG A 346 3.12 3.32 44.25
N ARG A 347 2.81 2.31 45.07
CA ARG A 347 1.52 1.81 45.58
C ARG A 347 0.21 2.08 44.82
N GLN A 348 -0.47 0.96 44.57
CA GLN A 348 -1.90 0.77 44.31
C GLN A 348 -2.82 1.59 45.21
N ASP A 349 -3.88 2.15 44.62
CA ASP A 349 -5.19 2.24 45.25
C ASP A 349 -6.28 1.90 44.22
N ASN A 350 -7.16 0.99 44.62
CA ASN A 350 -8.27 0.45 43.85
C ASN A 350 -9.53 1.25 44.19
N SER A 351 -10.06 2.02 43.25
CA SER A 351 -11.46 2.48 43.28
C SER A 351 -11.98 2.75 41.87
N PRO A 352 -13.20 2.32 41.52
CA PRO A 352 -13.75 2.44 40.18
C PRO A 352 -14.17 3.89 39.87
N PRO A 353 -13.97 4.39 38.64
CA PRO A 353 -14.38 5.74 38.28
C PRO A 353 -15.90 5.85 38.07
N PRO A 354 -16.52 7.00 38.42
CA PRO A 354 -17.95 7.27 38.19
C PRO A 354 -18.24 7.58 36.70
N PRO A 355 -19.52 7.50 36.25
CA PRO A 355 -19.87 7.56 34.83
C PRO A 355 -19.66 8.95 34.21
N PRO A 356 -19.43 9.05 32.88
CA PRO A 356 -19.08 10.31 32.24
C PRO A 356 -20.32 11.22 32.07
N LYS A 357 -20.19 12.48 32.47
CA LYS A 357 -21.05 13.57 31.99
C LYS A 357 -20.27 14.42 30.99
N GLY A 358 -20.97 14.80 29.92
CA GLY A 358 -20.45 15.43 28.72
C GLY A 358 -19.79 16.80 28.88
N ASP A 359 -19.34 17.27 27.72
CA ASP A 359 -18.78 18.57 27.40
C ASP A 359 -17.46 18.93 28.09
N ARG A 360 -16.36 18.46 27.48
CA ARG A 360 -15.04 19.14 27.49
C ARG A 360 -14.17 18.57 26.36
N LYS A 361 -14.01 19.35 25.28
CA LYS A 361 -12.96 19.15 24.26
C LYS A 361 -11.57 19.09 24.95
N PRO A 362 -10.67 18.16 24.59
CA PRO A 362 -9.31 18.15 25.10
C PRO A 362 -8.51 19.40 24.64
N PRO A 363 -7.46 19.80 25.38
CA PRO A 363 -6.67 20.99 25.05
C PRO A 363 -5.88 20.80 23.75
N ARG A 364 -5.80 21.87 22.95
CA ARG A 364 -4.90 22.00 21.78
C ARG A 364 -3.44 21.81 22.21
N GLN A 365 -2.79 20.73 21.76
CA GLN A 365 -1.35 20.72 21.59
C GLN A 365 -1.04 21.44 20.28
N ASN A 366 -0.74 22.74 20.38
CA ASN A 366 -0.08 23.46 19.29
C ASN A 366 1.41 23.10 19.36
N ASP A 367 1.88 22.21 18.50
CA ASP A 367 3.30 22.17 18.15
C ASP A 367 3.53 23.24 17.05
N PRO A 368 4.25 24.34 17.32
CA PRO A 368 4.38 25.46 16.38
C PRO A 368 5.28 25.16 15.16
N ASN A 369 5.78 23.94 14.98
CA ASN A 369 6.86 23.63 14.04
C ASN A 369 6.57 22.60 12.93
N SER A 370 5.33 22.11 12.75
CA SER A 370 5.04 21.06 11.74
C SER A 370 4.37 21.52 10.44
N ALA A 371 3.79 22.73 10.37
CA ALA A 371 3.08 23.17 9.16
C ALA A 371 4.02 23.94 8.21
N LYS A 372 4.37 23.35 7.07
CA LYS A 372 5.09 24.01 5.96
C LYS A 372 4.22 24.01 4.72
N VAL A 373 4.36 25.04 3.89
CA VAL A 373 3.80 25.01 2.53
C VAL A 373 4.65 24.03 1.72
N ASN A 374 4.02 23.01 1.16
CA ASN A 374 4.69 22.08 0.27
C ASN A 374 4.88 22.75 -1.08
N LYS A 375 6.12 22.73 -1.56
CA LYS A 375 6.53 23.45 -2.78
C LYS A 375 6.92 22.46 -3.85
N THR A 376 6.18 22.49 -4.96
CA THR A 376 6.42 21.62 -6.13
C THR A 376 6.73 22.50 -7.34
N THR A 377 7.69 22.12 -8.18
CA THR A 377 8.01 22.87 -9.41
C THR A 377 7.80 21.95 -10.61
N HIS A 378 6.76 22.21 -11.41
CA HIS A 378 6.51 21.47 -12.64
C HIS A 378 7.16 22.20 -13.82
N THR A 379 8.35 21.75 -14.22
CA THR A 379 9.07 22.29 -15.37
C THR A 379 9.11 21.25 -16.48
N THR A 380 8.07 21.18 -17.32
CA THR A 380 8.17 20.50 -18.63
C THR A 380 7.01 20.89 -19.54
N MET A 381 7.11 22.09 -20.11
CA MET A 381 6.60 22.37 -21.45
C MET A 381 7.63 23.25 -22.16
N VAL A 382 8.45 22.63 -23.03
CA VAL A 382 9.45 23.34 -23.83
C VAL A 382 8.71 24.30 -24.79
N ASN A 383 9.11 25.58 -24.80
CA ASN A 383 8.53 26.70 -25.59
C ASN A 383 7.21 27.33 -25.07
N LYS A 384 7.05 27.55 -23.75
CA LYS A 384 5.95 28.36 -23.18
C LYS A 384 6.40 29.78 -22.80
N SER A 385 5.50 30.75 -22.96
CA SER A 385 5.84 32.18 -22.84
C SER A 385 5.66 32.73 -21.43
N HIS A 386 4.84 32.08 -20.61
CA HIS A 386 4.53 32.52 -19.25
C HIS A 386 4.82 31.42 -18.23
N THR A 387 5.16 31.85 -17.01
CA THR A 387 5.24 30.98 -15.83
C THR A 387 4.23 31.46 -14.81
N PHE A 388 3.54 30.50 -14.21
CA PHE A 388 2.46 30.71 -13.25
C PHE A 388 2.81 30.05 -11.92
N LYS A 389 2.30 30.62 -10.84
CA LYS A 389 2.33 30.07 -9.49
C LYS A 389 0.91 29.83 -9.02
N LEU A 390 0.54 28.59 -8.72
CA LEU A 390 -0.72 28.24 -8.09
C LEU A 390 -0.46 27.95 -6.61
N GLU A 391 -1.27 28.57 -5.75
CA GLU A 391 -1.29 28.31 -4.31
C GLU A 391 -2.70 27.81 -3.95
N ALA A 392 -2.79 26.74 -3.16
CA ALA A 392 -4.08 26.14 -2.81
C ALA A 392 -4.07 25.53 -1.39
N TRP A 393 -5.26 25.44 -0.80
CA TRP A 393 -5.53 24.73 0.44
C TRP A 393 -6.84 23.95 0.31
N ALA A 394 -6.86 22.73 0.85
CA ALA A 394 -8.03 21.85 0.83
C ALA A 394 -8.28 21.20 2.20
N ASP A 395 -9.56 21.03 2.52
CA ASP A 395 -10.07 20.07 3.49
C ASP A 395 -10.77 18.96 2.69
N ASN A 396 -10.14 17.82 2.38
CA ASN A 396 -8.82 17.33 2.82
C ASN A 396 -7.79 17.17 1.70
N TRP A 397 -8.24 17.14 0.45
CA TRP A 397 -7.39 16.79 -0.69
C TRP A 397 -7.88 17.47 -1.97
N PHE A 398 -6.94 17.79 -2.86
CA PHE A 398 -7.25 18.23 -4.21
C PHE A 398 -6.22 17.75 -5.22
N ALA A 399 -6.59 17.79 -6.49
CA ALA A 399 -5.67 17.72 -7.62
C ALA A 399 -6.06 18.76 -8.67
N ALA A 400 -5.10 19.56 -9.11
CA ALA A 400 -5.27 20.58 -10.13
C ALA A 400 -4.58 20.18 -11.44
N TYR A 401 -5.24 20.44 -12.57
CA TYR A 401 -4.81 20.07 -13.90
C TYR A 401 -4.86 21.28 -14.83
N LEU A 402 -3.88 21.39 -15.72
CA LEU A 402 -3.89 22.30 -16.87
C LEU A 402 -4.33 21.47 -18.08
N ASN A 403 -5.53 21.74 -18.57
CA ASN A 403 -6.22 20.81 -19.46
C ASN A 403 -6.27 19.43 -18.79
N GLN A 404 -5.71 18.41 -19.44
CA GLN A 404 -5.67 17.04 -18.93
C GLN A 404 -4.38 16.74 -18.13
N GLN A 405 -3.41 17.63 -18.12
CA GLN A 405 -2.10 17.42 -17.48
C GLN A 405 -2.17 17.81 -16.00
N LEU A 406 -1.78 16.89 -15.11
CA LEU A 406 -1.68 17.18 -13.68
C LEU A 406 -0.62 18.26 -13.43
N ILE A 407 -0.99 19.30 -12.69
CA ILE A 407 -0.10 20.38 -12.24
C ILE A 407 0.32 20.13 -10.80
N VAL A 408 -0.61 19.74 -9.93
CA VAL A 408 -0.33 19.47 -8.53
C VAL A 408 -1.40 18.55 -7.98
N GLU A 409 -0.99 17.66 -7.11
CA GLU A 409 -1.85 16.85 -6.26
C GLU A 409 -1.44 17.12 -4.82
N ASP A 410 -2.41 17.16 -3.92
CA ASP A 410 -2.16 17.31 -2.50
C ASP A 410 -1.15 16.26 -2.03
N SER A 411 -0.12 16.71 -1.33
CA SER A 411 1.02 15.88 -0.93
C SER A 411 0.67 14.83 0.13
N VAL A 412 -0.46 15.00 0.82
CA VAL A 412 -0.96 14.02 1.78
C VAL A 412 -2.11 13.24 1.15
N PRO A 413 -2.10 11.90 1.24
CA PRO A 413 -3.18 11.08 0.71
C PRO A 413 -4.53 11.44 1.30
N ILE A 414 -5.58 11.38 0.48
CA ILE A 414 -6.98 11.56 0.95
C ILE A 414 -7.36 10.59 2.07
N THR A 415 -6.69 9.46 2.22
CA THR A 415 -6.96 8.48 3.28
C THR A 415 -6.35 8.85 4.64
N THR A 416 -5.60 9.94 4.73
CA THR A 416 -5.00 10.41 5.98
C THR A 416 -6.01 11.24 6.78
N GLU A 417 -6.35 10.77 7.98
CA GLU A 417 -7.17 11.54 8.93
C GLU A 417 -6.54 12.92 9.18
N ARG A 418 -7.34 13.99 9.09
CA ARG A 418 -6.92 15.38 9.37
C ARG A 418 -5.80 15.91 8.45
N SER A 419 -5.88 15.59 7.16
CA SER A 419 -5.05 16.20 6.13
C SER A 419 -5.49 17.65 5.89
N PHE A 420 -4.65 18.62 6.27
CA PHE A 420 -4.88 20.05 6.01
C PHE A 420 -3.62 20.68 5.42
N ASN A 421 -3.48 20.61 4.09
CA ASN A 421 -2.24 21.03 3.44
C ASN A 421 -2.41 22.32 2.64
N ALA A 422 -1.34 23.10 2.66
CA ALA A 422 -1.16 24.22 1.77
C ALA A 422 -0.11 23.83 0.73
N GLU A 423 -0.49 23.90 -0.54
CA GLU A 423 0.34 23.55 -1.68
C GLU A 423 0.69 24.81 -2.46
N GLU A 424 1.96 24.93 -2.87
CA GLU A 424 2.44 25.93 -3.81
C GLU A 424 3.13 25.21 -4.98
N VAL A 425 2.65 25.47 -6.20
CA VAL A 425 3.22 24.91 -7.42
C VAL A 425 3.54 25.99 -8.45
N THR A 426 4.65 25.84 -9.16
CA THR A 426 4.93 26.64 -10.36
C THR A 426 4.84 25.81 -11.63
N PHE A 427 4.27 26.38 -12.70
CA PHE A 427 4.11 25.71 -13.99
C PHE A 427 4.18 26.71 -15.15
N SER A 428 4.62 26.27 -16.34
CA SER A 428 4.68 27.13 -17.53
C SER A 428 3.57 26.80 -18.52
N ALA A 429 2.92 27.83 -19.06
CA ALA A 429 1.81 27.69 -20.01
C ALA A 429 1.67 28.95 -20.89
N ASP A 430 0.79 28.87 -21.88
CA ASP A 430 0.31 30.05 -22.60
C ASP A 430 -1.18 30.19 -22.33
N TYR A 431 -1.70 31.42 -22.32
CA TYR A 431 -3.14 31.67 -22.27
C TYR A 431 -3.85 31.16 -23.53
N PRO A 432 -5.15 30.81 -23.44
CA PRO A 432 -5.93 30.69 -22.21
C PRO A 432 -5.55 29.44 -21.38
N LEU A 433 -5.64 29.55 -20.06
CA LEU A 433 -5.42 28.42 -19.16
C LEU A 433 -6.75 27.73 -18.88
N THR A 434 -6.93 26.48 -19.27
CA THR A 434 -8.03 25.66 -18.75
C THR A 434 -7.57 24.98 -17.48
N ILE A 435 -8.03 25.44 -16.32
CA ILE A 435 -7.74 24.82 -15.03
C ILE A 435 -8.91 23.91 -14.64
N ASN A 436 -8.58 22.67 -14.31
CA ASN A 436 -9.53 21.67 -13.86
C ASN A 436 -9.13 21.18 -12.48
N LEU A 437 -10.07 20.99 -11.58
CA LEU A 437 -9.83 20.54 -10.21
C LEU A 437 -10.63 19.28 -9.93
N VAL A 438 -10.03 18.34 -9.21
CA VAL A 438 -10.74 17.33 -8.44
C VAL A 438 -10.53 17.69 -6.98
N ILE A 439 -11.59 17.81 -6.21
CA ILE A 439 -11.52 18.23 -4.81
C ILE A 439 -12.33 17.25 -3.98
N LYS A 440 -11.79 16.80 -2.84
CA LYS A 440 -12.38 15.75 -2.01
C LYS A 440 -12.31 16.11 -0.54
N ASP A 441 -13.41 15.81 0.13
CA ASP A 441 -13.49 15.69 1.58
C ASP A 441 -13.32 14.21 1.96
N PHE A 442 -12.71 13.95 3.12
CA PHE A 442 -12.46 12.58 3.55
C PHE A 442 -13.78 11.88 3.91
N LYS A 443 -13.86 10.61 3.51
CA LYS A 443 -14.91 9.69 3.94
C LYS A 443 -14.32 8.29 4.04
N GLN A 444 -14.69 7.56 5.08
CA GLN A 444 -14.22 6.19 5.29
C GLN A 444 -14.87 5.22 4.28
N ASN A 445 -16.11 5.49 3.88
CA ASN A 445 -16.81 4.79 2.80
C ASN A 445 -17.96 5.66 2.24
N ASP A 446 -18.79 5.10 1.36
CA ASP A 446 -19.90 5.78 0.69
C ASP A 446 -21.04 6.27 1.62
N THR A 447 -20.99 6.02 2.94
CA THR A 447 -21.90 6.68 3.90
C THR A 447 -21.64 8.19 4.00
N GLY A 448 -20.46 8.66 3.56
CA GLY A 448 -20.00 10.04 3.76
C GLY A 448 -19.52 10.32 5.19
N LEU A 449 -19.40 9.28 6.03
CA LEU A 449 -18.95 9.42 7.40
C LEU A 449 -17.46 9.14 7.55
N GLU A 450 -16.87 9.80 8.54
CA GLU A 450 -15.54 9.57 9.05
C GLU A 450 -15.61 8.78 10.37
N TYR A 451 -14.57 8.01 10.70
CA TYR A 451 -14.41 7.30 11.98
C TYR A 451 -15.61 6.40 12.36
N ILE A 452 -16.14 5.68 11.38
CA ILE A 452 -17.35 4.85 11.50
C ILE A 452 -17.22 3.85 12.66
N GLY A 453 -18.26 3.77 13.49
CA GLY A 453 -18.32 2.87 14.65
C GLY A 453 -17.51 3.34 15.86
N THR A 454 -16.86 4.50 15.80
CA THR A 454 -16.14 5.09 16.93
C THR A 454 -16.93 6.21 17.59
N PRO A 455 -16.57 6.64 18.81
CA PRO A 455 -17.15 7.84 19.43
C PRO A 455 -16.85 9.16 18.69
N ARG A 456 -16.03 9.14 17.63
CA ARG A 456 -15.69 10.30 16.79
C ARG A 456 -16.47 10.32 15.47
N GLN A 457 -17.40 9.39 15.25
CA GLN A 457 -18.18 9.32 14.01
C GLN A 457 -18.84 10.68 13.70
N GLN A 458 -18.60 11.20 12.50
CA GLN A 458 -19.08 12.51 12.05
C GLN A 458 -19.15 12.56 10.53
N MET A 459 -19.93 13.49 9.98
CA MET A 459 -19.77 13.94 8.59
C MET A 459 -18.54 14.85 8.48
N GLY A 460 -17.96 14.95 7.28
CA GLY A 460 -16.81 15.81 7.03
C GLY A 460 -17.15 17.31 7.02
N ASP A 461 -16.13 18.15 6.88
CA ASP A 461 -16.23 19.62 6.85
C ASP A 461 -15.39 20.22 5.71
N GLY A 462 -15.68 19.76 4.48
CA GLY A 462 -14.91 20.09 3.29
C GLY A 462 -14.71 21.59 3.03
N GLY A 463 -13.74 21.91 2.18
CA GLY A 463 -13.52 23.29 1.75
C GLY A 463 -12.29 23.45 0.87
N PHE A 464 -12.30 24.41 -0.05
CA PHE A 464 -11.17 24.63 -0.95
C PHE A 464 -10.95 26.10 -1.27
N ILE A 465 -9.69 26.54 -1.31
CA ILE A 465 -9.31 27.87 -1.77
C ILE A 465 -8.06 27.78 -2.63
N MET A 466 -7.98 28.59 -3.69
CA MET A 466 -6.79 28.71 -4.52
C MET A 466 -6.61 30.10 -5.13
N GLN A 467 -5.38 30.40 -5.55
CA GLN A 467 -5.03 31.55 -6.37
C GLN A 467 -3.93 31.20 -7.39
N ILE A 468 -3.93 31.87 -8.54
CA ILE A 468 -2.91 31.74 -9.58
C ILE A 468 -2.32 33.11 -9.88
N THR A 469 -1.00 33.21 -9.79
CA THR A 469 -0.22 34.40 -10.16
C THR A 469 0.58 34.11 -11.41
N ASP A 470 0.48 34.94 -12.45
CA ASP A 470 1.45 34.96 -13.53
C ASP A 470 2.72 35.63 -13.01
N ILE A 471 3.75 34.84 -12.74
CA ILE A 471 4.99 35.36 -12.16
C ILE A 471 5.83 36.14 -13.17
N SER A 472 5.54 36.01 -14.47
CA SER A 472 6.24 36.79 -15.51
C SER A 472 5.79 38.24 -15.52
N THR A 473 4.53 38.51 -15.17
CA THR A 473 3.94 39.86 -15.06
C THR A 473 3.74 40.32 -13.63
N ASN A 474 3.84 39.39 -12.66
CA ASN A 474 3.49 39.58 -11.25
C ASN A 474 2.02 39.98 -11.04
N GLU A 475 1.13 39.48 -11.89
CA GLU A 475 -0.32 39.70 -11.80
C GLU A 475 -1.05 38.47 -11.29
N MET A 476 -2.06 38.66 -10.46
CA MET A 476 -2.94 37.57 -10.05
C MET A 476 -4.08 37.39 -11.04
N VAL A 477 -4.04 36.26 -11.74
CA VAL A 477 -4.84 35.99 -12.94
C VAL A 477 -6.05 35.12 -12.69
N ALA A 478 -6.07 34.34 -11.60
CA ALA A 478 -7.24 33.58 -11.19
C ALA A 478 -7.28 33.39 -9.67
N VAL A 479 -8.49 33.24 -9.13
CA VAL A 479 -8.75 32.86 -7.74
C VAL A 479 -9.95 31.92 -7.69
N SER A 480 -10.08 31.12 -6.63
CA SER A 480 -11.34 30.44 -6.33
C SER A 480 -12.40 31.46 -5.90
N ASN A 481 -13.56 31.42 -6.53
CA ASN A 481 -14.76 32.19 -6.21
C ASN A 481 -15.95 31.64 -7.02
N SER A 482 -17.08 32.32 -6.97
CA SER A 482 -18.32 31.99 -7.67
C SER A 482 -18.23 31.95 -9.21
N ALA A 483 -17.09 32.32 -9.81
CA ALA A 483 -16.87 32.17 -11.25
C ALA A 483 -16.53 30.74 -11.67
N TRP A 484 -16.25 29.84 -10.72
CA TRP A 484 -15.99 28.43 -10.99
C TRP A 484 -17.29 27.65 -11.16
N HIS A 485 -17.29 26.77 -12.16
CA HIS A 485 -18.34 25.78 -12.35
C HIS A 485 -17.89 24.47 -11.73
N CYS A 486 -18.69 23.90 -10.83
CA CYS A 486 -18.38 22.68 -10.13
C CYS A 486 -19.54 21.67 -10.23
N LYS A 487 -19.21 20.39 -10.33
CA LYS A 487 -20.17 19.30 -10.27
C LYS A 487 -19.84 18.39 -9.09
N VAL A 488 -20.81 18.19 -8.20
CA VAL A 488 -20.73 17.17 -7.16
C VAL A 488 -20.86 15.80 -7.82
N LEU A 489 -19.86 14.97 -7.62
CA LEU A 489 -19.83 13.59 -8.09
C LEU A 489 -20.26 12.62 -7.00
N HIS A 490 -19.99 12.95 -5.74
CA HIS A 490 -20.39 12.15 -4.59
C HIS A 490 -21.04 13.02 -3.52
N GLU A 491 -22.26 12.66 -3.12
CA GLU A 491 -23.00 13.31 -2.05
C GLU A 491 -23.51 12.26 -1.05
N ALA A 492 -23.10 12.38 0.21
CA ALA A 492 -23.48 11.48 1.28
C ALA A 492 -23.17 12.09 2.66
N PRO A 493 -23.94 11.75 3.70
CA PRO A 493 -25.21 11.04 3.61
C PRO A 493 -26.31 11.96 3.07
N LEU A 494 -27.26 11.42 2.29
CA LEU A 494 -28.43 12.19 1.84
C LEU A 494 -29.41 12.50 2.98
N ASN A 495 -29.29 11.78 4.10
CA ASN A 495 -29.95 12.10 5.36
C ASN A 495 -28.91 12.14 6.49
N LYS A 496 -28.69 13.35 7.03
CA LYS A 496 -27.73 13.63 8.11
C LYS A 496 -27.97 12.82 9.40
N GLN A 497 -29.14 12.20 9.57
CA GLN A 497 -29.37 11.24 10.66
C GLN A 497 -28.42 10.02 10.61
N CYS A 498 -27.85 9.71 9.45
CA CYS A 498 -26.83 8.68 9.29
C CYS A 498 -25.64 8.86 10.24
N GLU A 499 -25.25 10.10 10.54
CA GLU A 499 -24.15 10.37 11.48
C GLU A 499 -24.38 9.72 12.85
N THR A 500 -25.62 9.62 13.29
CA THR A 500 -25.97 9.06 14.62
C THR A 500 -26.28 7.56 14.60
N GLU A 501 -26.21 6.91 13.43
CA GLU A 501 -26.47 5.48 13.30
C GLU A 501 -25.33 4.68 13.94
N LEU A 502 -25.67 3.65 14.72
CA LEU A 502 -24.66 2.84 15.42
C LEU A 502 -23.86 1.97 14.46
N ASN A 503 -24.50 1.49 13.38
CA ASN A 503 -23.90 0.64 12.36
C ASN A 503 -24.26 1.17 10.96
N PRO A 504 -23.73 2.35 10.57
CA PRO A 504 -24.11 2.98 9.32
C PRO A 504 -23.67 2.10 8.14
N THR A 505 -24.59 1.84 7.21
CA THR A 505 -24.32 1.02 6.03
C THR A 505 -24.63 1.85 4.79
N ALA A 506 -23.66 2.07 3.91
CA ALA A 506 -23.85 2.84 2.69
C ALA A 506 -25.00 2.28 1.84
N GLY A 507 -25.85 3.17 1.35
CA GLY A 507 -27.01 2.81 0.51
C GLY A 507 -28.19 2.20 1.27
N LYS A 508 -28.16 2.21 2.61
CA LYS A 508 -29.31 1.87 3.44
C LYS A 508 -29.72 3.07 4.26
N ALA A 509 -30.99 3.45 4.16
CA ALA A 509 -31.55 4.52 4.97
C ALA A 509 -31.18 4.37 6.46
N PRO A 510 -30.70 5.43 7.14
CA PRO A 510 -30.60 6.82 6.63
C PRO A 510 -29.31 7.15 5.83
N CYS A 511 -28.41 6.21 5.61
CA CYS A 511 -27.10 6.38 4.98
C CYS A 511 -27.11 6.21 3.45
N ASP A 512 -28.14 6.73 2.80
CA ASP A 512 -28.21 6.80 1.34
C ASP A 512 -27.17 7.80 0.79
N TYR A 513 -26.74 7.61 -0.45
CA TYR A 513 -25.76 8.45 -1.13
C TYR A 513 -26.07 8.58 -2.63
N THR A 514 -25.50 9.60 -3.26
CA THR A 514 -25.36 9.64 -4.72
C THR A 514 -23.89 9.55 -5.09
N SER A 515 -23.60 8.77 -6.13
CA SER A 515 -22.26 8.67 -6.71
C SER A 515 -22.39 8.60 -8.23
N THR A 516 -21.68 9.47 -8.92
CA THR A 516 -21.65 9.56 -10.38
C THR A 516 -20.22 9.69 -10.85
N GLU A 517 -19.91 9.08 -11.99
CA GLU A 517 -18.58 9.24 -12.58
C GLU A 517 -18.42 10.64 -13.18
N ALA A 518 -17.17 11.12 -13.20
CA ALA A 518 -16.84 12.35 -13.88
C ALA A 518 -17.16 12.22 -15.39
N PRO A 519 -17.83 13.19 -16.03
CA PRO A 519 -18.16 13.10 -17.44
C PRO A 519 -16.92 12.88 -18.32
N SER A 520 -16.98 11.95 -19.28
CA SER A 520 -15.82 11.66 -20.13
C SER A 520 -15.31 12.92 -20.84
N GLY A 521 -14.00 13.16 -20.76
CA GLY A 521 -13.36 14.32 -21.39
C GLY A 521 -13.60 15.67 -20.72
N TRP A 522 -14.18 15.74 -19.51
CA TRP A 522 -14.49 17.00 -18.81
C TRP A 522 -13.30 17.97 -18.65
N LYS A 523 -12.08 17.42 -18.60
CA LYS A 523 -10.83 18.19 -18.49
C LYS A 523 -10.40 18.91 -19.78
N LYS A 524 -10.97 18.56 -20.95
CA LYS A 524 -10.62 19.17 -22.24
C LYS A 524 -11.02 20.65 -22.28
N ALA A 525 -10.25 21.50 -22.96
CA ALA A 525 -10.49 22.95 -23.04
C ALA A 525 -11.90 23.31 -23.54
N GLY A 526 -12.41 22.58 -24.53
CA GLY A 526 -13.73 22.82 -25.12
C GLY A 526 -14.89 22.05 -24.49
N PHE A 527 -14.72 21.47 -23.29
CA PHE A 527 -15.83 20.78 -22.63
C PHE A 527 -16.84 21.80 -22.09
N ASP A 528 -18.11 21.59 -22.40
CA ASP A 528 -19.20 22.46 -21.99
C ASP A 528 -19.58 22.20 -20.51
N VAL A 529 -19.44 23.25 -19.69
CA VAL A 529 -19.79 23.24 -18.26
C VAL A 529 -21.03 24.09 -17.96
N SER A 530 -21.79 24.52 -18.97
CA SER A 530 -23.00 25.33 -18.78
C SER A 530 -24.07 24.65 -17.92
N GLU A 531 -24.11 23.31 -17.93
CA GLU A 531 -25.00 22.50 -17.10
C GLU A 531 -24.44 22.22 -15.69
N TRP A 532 -23.23 22.67 -15.38
CA TRP A 532 -22.66 22.53 -14.04
C TRP A 532 -23.09 23.72 -13.19
N PRO A 533 -23.62 23.49 -11.97
CA PRO A 533 -23.95 24.58 -11.08
C PRO A 533 -22.70 25.41 -10.75
N ASN A 534 -22.92 26.68 -10.44
CA ASN A 534 -21.86 27.50 -9.88
C ASN A 534 -21.51 26.96 -8.49
N VAL A 535 -20.25 27.11 -8.12
CA VAL A 535 -19.77 26.75 -6.78
C VAL A 535 -20.34 27.70 -5.72
N THR A 536 -20.54 27.20 -4.49
CA THR A 536 -20.97 28.03 -3.36
C THR A 536 -19.76 28.62 -2.64
N GLU A 537 -19.79 29.93 -2.37
CA GLU A 537 -18.76 30.61 -1.58
C GLU A 537 -19.09 30.55 -0.08
N TYR A 538 -18.11 30.15 0.74
CA TYR A 538 -18.24 30.09 2.18
C TYR A 538 -17.29 31.05 2.88
N SER A 539 -17.69 31.50 4.07
CA SER A 539 -16.79 32.26 4.94
C SER A 539 -15.80 31.33 5.64
N ALA A 540 -14.61 31.84 5.99
CA ALA A 540 -13.66 31.10 6.82
C ALA A 540 -14.24 30.70 8.20
N ALA A 541 -15.26 31.41 8.70
CA ALA A 541 -15.93 31.03 9.94
C ALA A 541 -16.85 29.80 9.76
N MET A 542 -17.38 29.57 8.57
CA MET A 542 -18.23 28.41 8.25
C MET A 542 -17.39 27.17 8.00
N VAL A 543 -16.35 27.28 7.17
CA VAL A 543 -15.42 26.17 6.88
C VAL A 543 -14.52 25.86 8.09
N SER A 544 -14.21 26.89 8.91
CA SER A 544 -13.26 26.77 10.01
C SER A 544 -11.94 26.12 9.56
N PRO A 545 -11.24 26.68 8.56
CA PRO A 545 -10.06 26.06 7.97
C PRO A 545 -9.00 25.83 9.04
N LYS A 546 -8.39 24.65 8.96
CA LYS A 546 -7.47 24.14 9.97
C LYS A 546 -6.02 24.49 9.59
N ASP A 547 -5.07 23.62 9.91
CA ASP A 547 -3.65 23.88 9.67
C ASP A 547 -3.36 24.11 8.17
N GLY A 548 -2.24 24.77 7.84
CA GLY A 548 -1.86 25.10 6.47
C GLY A 548 -2.51 26.36 5.89
N TYR A 549 -3.81 26.61 6.12
CA TYR A 549 -4.54 27.72 5.50
C TYR A 549 -3.89 29.11 5.69
N ASN A 550 -3.39 29.39 6.90
CA ASN A 550 -2.76 30.68 7.23
C ASN A 550 -1.30 30.80 6.76
N LEU A 551 -0.73 29.76 6.13
CA LEU A 551 0.62 29.81 5.58
C LEU A 551 0.68 30.52 4.22
N ILE A 552 -0.45 30.63 3.53
CA ILE A 552 -0.60 31.36 2.27
C ILE A 552 -1.26 32.71 2.54
N SER A 553 -0.71 33.76 1.94
CA SER A 553 -1.34 35.08 1.95
C SER A 553 -2.36 35.18 0.82
N TRP A 554 -3.63 34.95 1.15
CA TRP A 554 -4.72 34.97 0.20
C TRP A 554 -5.06 36.38 -0.29
N ASP A 555 -5.25 36.54 -1.61
CA ASP A 555 -5.87 37.76 -2.18
C ASP A 555 -7.31 37.90 -1.68
N ALA A 556 -7.76 39.13 -1.45
CA ALA A 556 -9.09 39.42 -0.92
C ALA A 556 -10.23 38.91 -1.83
N ARG A 557 -9.95 38.69 -3.12
CA ARG A 557 -10.88 38.11 -4.10
C ARG A 557 -10.96 36.59 -4.01
N ALA A 558 -9.97 35.92 -3.45
CA ALA A 558 -10.02 34.47 -3.22
C ALA A 558 -11.03 34.15 -2.13
N LYS A 559 -11.86 33.13 -2.39
CA LYS A 559 -12.94 32.67 -1.53
C LYS A 559 -12.79 31.18 -1.31
N LEU A 560 -13.18 30.72 -0.13
CA LEU A 560 -13.40 29.30 0.10
C LEU A 560 -14.64 28.89 -0.68
N ILE A 561 -14.51 27.82 -1.46
CA ILE A 561 -15.56 27.31 -2.33
C ILE A 561 -15.80 25.84 -2.03
N TRP A 562 -17.06 25.41 -2.16
CA TRP A 562 -17.46 24.00 -2.05
C TRP A 562 -18.77 23.72 -2.79
N GLY A 563 -19.29 22.50 -2.67
CA GLY A 563 -20.66 22.16 -3.08
C GLY A 563 -21.70 22.94 -2.27
N ASP A 564 -22.98 22.65 -2.48
CA ASP A 564 -24.07 23.37 -1.79
C ASP A 564 -24.13 23.09 -0.28
N ASP A 565 -23.49 22.01 0.18
CA ASP A 565 -23.39 21.63 1.58
C ASP A 565 -21.97 21.15 1.89
N LEU A 566 -21.36 21.76 2.91
CA LEU A 566 -20.00 21.47 3.37
C LEU A 566 -19.86 20.04 3.93
N GLU A 567 -20.94 19.48 4.46
CA GLU A 567 -20.91 18.20 5.18
C GLU A 567 -21.26 17.02 4.27
N THR A 568 -22.14 17.23 3.28
CA THR A 568 -22.62 16.11 2.44
C THR A 568 -21.94 16.04 1.07
N SER A 569 -21.37 17.13 0.56
CA SER A 569 -20.64 17.10 -0.71
C SER A 569 -19.23 16.56 -0.47
N ASN A 570 -18.94 15.33 -0.91
CA ASN A 570 -17.67 14.67 -0.58
C ASN A 570 -16.65 14.69 -1.73
N THR A 571 -17.11 14.82 -2.98
CA THR A 571 -16.22 14.81 -4.16
C THR A 571 -16.78 15.71 -5.23
N LEU A 572 -15.96 16.67 -5.66
CA LEU A 572 -16.30 17.66 -6.65
C LEU A 572 -15.29 17.65 -7.79
N ILE A 573 -15.77 17.97 -8.99
CA ILE A 573 -14.94 18.38 -10.10
C ILE A 573 -15.26 19.83 -10.44
N CYS A 574 -14.24 20.64 -10.67
CA CYS A 574 -14.42 22.06 -11.00
C CYS A 574 -13.62 22.44 -12.24
N LYS A 575 -14.11 23.41 -13.00
CA LYS A 575 -13.45 23.92 -14.20
C LYS A 575 -13.52 25.44 -14.25
N PHE A 576 -12.41 26.04 -14.67
CA PHE A 576 -12.34 27.46 -14.96
C PHE A 576 -11.35 27.75 -16.09
N THR A 577 -11.68 28.73 -16.93
CA THR A 577 -10.80 29.19 -18.00
C THR A 577 -10.25 30.57 -17.65
N VAL A 578 -8.93 30.69 -17.62
CA VAL A 578 -8.22 31.94 -17.39
C VAL A 578 -7.83 32.51 -18.75
N GLU A 579 -8.50 33.57 -19.16
CA GLU A 579 -8.13 34.34 -20.35
C GLU A 579 -6.90 35.21 -20.07
N LYS A 580 -6.24 35.65 -21.15
CA LYS A 580 -5.14 36.62 -21.01
C LYS A 580 -5.69 37.91 -20.38
N PRO A 581 -5.05 38.47 -19.33
CA PRO A 581 -5.46 39.71 -18.68
C PRO A 581 -5.62 40.91 -19.61
#